data_AF-A0A7J6TJH4-F1
#
_entry.id   AF-A0A7J6TJH4-F1
#
_cell.length_a   1.000
_cell.length_b   1.000
_cell.length_c   1.000
_cell.angle_alpha   90.00
_cell.angle_beta   90.00
_cell.angle_gamma   90.00
#
_symmetry.space_group_name_H-M   'P 1'
#
loop_
_entity.id
_entity.type
_entity.pdbx_description
1 polymer ?
#
loop_
_entity_poly.entity_id
_entity_poly.type
_entity_poly.pdbx_seq_one_letter_code
_entity_poly.pdbx_strand_id
1 'polypeptide(L)'
;MFADSFFVLKLRYGAESLRCRCPLKTVKAVSNLYSLIEEAWPALKTSKYTVQVHKGRDLSSYAESTEISTLLHSHGVMYAGSPKELRLNVEKSLLGGPEATPVKSRSSSPPKPMDGHTVAVLHLDSCHGCGMAPIIGRCYRCSTCSDFMFCSRCYEHHDQSHTLTVVSLAVNGIWDSRDDAAVCEGFLRE
;
A
#
# COMPACT_ATOMS: atom_id res chain seq x y z
N MET A 1 17.70 -4.30 -12.74
CA MET A 1 18.15 -3.54 -11.56
C MET A 1 17.16 -2.40 -11.23
N PHE A 2 15.91 -2.70 -10.84
CA PHE A 2 14.91 -1.65 -10.52
C PHE A 2 14.40 -1.69 -9.06
N ALA A 3 14.90 -2.63 -8.25
CA ALA A 3 14.36 -2.93 -6.92
C ALA A 3 14.57 -1.84 -5.86
N ASP A 4 15.51 -0.90 -6.07
CA ASP A 4 15.84 0.15 -5.08
C ASP A 4 15.34 1.55 -5.45
N SER A 5 14.47 1.70 -6.46
CA SER A 5 13.95 3.01 -6.87
C SER A 5 12.63 3.40 -6.18
N PHE A 6 12.00 2.46 -5.49
CA PHE A 6 10.70 2.62 -4.85
C PHE A 6 10.49 1.56 -3.77
N PHE A 7 9.45 1.75 -2.97
CA PHE A 7 8.92 0.74 -2.04
C PHE A 7 7.39 0.72 -2.12
N VAL A 8 6.78 -0.30 -1.51
CA VAL A 8 5.33 -0.36 -1.31
C VAL A 8 5.03 0.07 0.11
N LEU A 9 4.15 1.04 0.27
CA LEU A 9 3.64 1.46 1.57
C LEU A 9 2.25 0.87 1.77
N LYS A 10 2.04 0.17 2.88
CA LYS A 10 0.73 -0.26 3.34
C LYS A 10 0.39 0.47 4.63
N LEU A 11 -0.65 1.31 4.59
CA LEU A 11 -1.19 2.01 5.74
C LEU A 11 -2.48 1.34 6.17
N ARG A 12 -2.73 1.28 7.47
CA ARG A 12 -4.00 0.87 8.05
C ARG A 12 -4.50 1.96 8.99
N TYR A 13 -5.79 2.27 8.96
CA TYR A 13 -6.44 3.16 9.91
C TYR A 13 -7.82 2.60 10.26
N GLY A 14 -7.96 2.09 11.49
CA GLY A 14 -9.17 1.38 11.89
C GLY A 14 -9.46 0.18 10.98
N ALA A 15 -10.59 0.23 10.27
CA ALA A 15 -10.95 -0.78 9.29
C ALA A 15 -10.25 -0.56 7.93
N GLU A 16 -9.93 0.67 7.56
CA GLU A 16 -9.42 1.02 6.23
C GLU A 16 -7.97 0.60 6.03
N SER A 17 -7.61 0.30 4.78
CA SER A 17 -6.21 0.15 4.41
C SER A 17 -5.89 0.76 3.06
N LEU A 18 -4.78 1.48 3.00
CA LEU A 18 -4.24 2.09 1.79
C LEU A 18 -3.00 1.30 1.40
N ARG A 19 -2.86 0.95 0.13
CA ARG A 19 -1.61 0.37 -0.36
C ARG A 19 -1.18 1.08 -1.62
N CYS A 20 0.01 1.67 -1.58
CA CYS A 20 0.50 2.50 -2.67
C CYS A 20 1.99 2.27 -2.91
N ARG A 21 2.43 2.59 -4.13
CA ARG A 21 3.85 2.57 -4.50
C ARG A 21 4.44 3.94 -4.26
N CYS A 22 5.47 3.99 -3.42
CA CYS A 22 6.17 5.21 -3.06
C CYS A 22 7.55 5.24 -3.74
N PRO A 23 7.79 6.15 -4.70
CA PRO A 23 9.12 6.32 -5.27
C PRO A 23 10.09 6.86 -4.21
N LEU A 24 11.26 6.23 -4.05
CA LEU A 24 12.28 6.69 -3.09
C LEU A 24 12.87 8.05 -3.48
N LYS A 25 12.68 8.49 -4.74
CA LYS A 25 13.05 9.85 -5.18
C LYS A 25 12.15 10.95 -4.61
N THR A 26 10.90 10.64 -4.26
CA THR A 26 9.92 11.61 -3.74
C THR A 26 9.60 11.38 -2.27
N VAL A 27 9.55 10.13 -1.82
CA VAL A 27 9.26 9.73 -0.45
C VAL A 27 10.56 9.24 0.19
N LYS A 28 11.31 10.18 0.78
CA LYS A 28 12.69 9.96 1.25
C LYS A 28 12.80 9.83 2.75
N ALA A 29 11.95 10.51 3.51
CA ALA A 29 12.05 10.60 4.96
C ALA A 29 10.73 10.31 5.67
N VAL A 30 10.81 10.09 6.99
CA VAL A 30 9.65 9.84 7.86
C VAL A 30 8.60 10.95 7.76
N SER A 31 9.01 12.21 7.62
CA SER A 31 8.07 13.33 7.40
C SER A 31 7.16 13.13 6.18
N ASN A 32 7.68 12.54 5.10
CA ASN A 32 6.88 12.25 3.92
C ASN A 32 5.79 11.19 4.21
N LEU A 33 6.02 10.26 5.13
CA LEU A 33 5.00 9.27 5.52
C LEU A 33 3.84 9.94 6.24
N TYR A 34 4.11 10.88 7.15
CA TYR A 34 3.05 11.65 7.81
C TYR A 34 2.23 12.46 6.80
N SER A 35 2.88 13.12 5.83
CA SER A 35 2.16 13.81 4.74
C SER A 35 1.25 12.86 3.95
N LEU A 36 1.72 11.65 3.63
CA LEU A 36 0.92 10.65 2.92
C LEU A 36 -0.26 10.14 3.76
N ILE A 37 -0.07 9.94 5.07
CA ILE A 37 -1.13 9.54 6.00
C ILE A 37 -2.20 10.63 6.05
N GLU A 38 -1.80 11.90 6.18
CA GLU A 38 -2.73 13.02 6.27
C GLU A 38 -3.39 13.37 4.93
N GLU A 39 -2.75 13.07 3.81
CA GLU A 39 -3.37 13.15 2.49
C GLU A 39 -4.42 12.06 2.31
N ALA A 40 -4.12 10.82 2.75
CA ALA A 40 -5.04 9.70 2.70
C ALA A 40 -6.23 9.87 3.66
N TRP A 41 -6.01 10.46 4.83
CA TRP A 41 -7.05 10.73 5.83
C TRP A 41 -6.97 12.18 6.32
N PRO A 42 -7.58 13.15 5.61
CA PRO A 42 -7.52 14.57 5.95
C PRO A 42 -7.99 14.92 7.37
N ALA A 43 -8.89 14.13 7.95
CA ALA A 43 -9.35 14.29 9.32
C ALA A 43 -8.22 14.16 10.37
N LEU A 44 -7.13 13.45 10.05
CA LEU A 44 -5.98 13.28 10.93
C LEU A 44 -5.16 14.56 11.08
N LYS A 45 -5.19 15.49 10.11
CA LYS A 45 -4.50 16.79 10.20
C LYS A 45 -4.92 17.63 11.41
N THR A 46 -6.14 17.41 11.89
CA THR A 46 -6.73 18.16 13.02
C THR A 46 -6.87 17.31 14.29
N SER A 47 -6.49 16.03 14.23
CA SER A 47 -6.63 15.07 15.32
C SER A 47 -5.27 14.62 15.84
N LYS A 48 -5.18 14.24 17.11
CA LYS A 48 -4.00 13.52 17.61
C LYS A 48 -4.08 12.05 17.17
N TYR A 49 -2.98 11.52 16.64
CA TYR A 49 -2.86 10.12 16.23
C TYR A 49 -1.45 9.61 16.50
N THR A 50 -1.33 8.29 16.62
CA THR A 50 -0.06 7.55 16.68
C THR A 50 0.08 6.69 15.45
N VAL A 51 1.31 6.40 15.06
CA VAL A 51 1.63 5.54 13.91
C VAL A 51 2.61 4.49 14.38
N GLN A 52 2.25 3.22 14.26
CA GLN A 52 3.08 2.08 14.62
C GLN A 52 3.67 1.43 13.38
N VAL A 53 4.97 1.19 13.39
CA VAL A 53 5.65 0.41 12.35
C VAL A 53 5.45 -1.08 12.64
N HIS A 54 5.08 -1.88 11.64
CA HIS A 54 4.89 -3.32 11.81
C HIS A 54 6.16 -4.00 12.35
N LYS A 55 6.03 -4.78 13.44
CA LYS A 55 7.14 -5.39 14.19
C LYS A 55 8.17 -4.39 14.73
N GLY A 56 7.85 -3.11 14.70
CA GLY A 56 8.67 -2.03 15.21
C GLY A 56 8.02 -1.31 16.38
N ARG A 57 8.51 -0.10 16.60
CA ARG A 57 8.00 0.85 17.60
C ARG A 57 7.22 1.98 16.92
N ASP A 58 6.71 2.91 17.71
CA ASP A 58 6.05 4.10 17.19
C ASP A 58 6.96 4.87 16.22
N LEU A 59 6.39 5.29 15.09
CA LEU A 59 7.06 6.07 14.05
C LEU A 59 7.57 7.40 14.61
N SER A 60 6.90 7.97 15.61
CA SER A 60 7.31 9.20 16.33
C SER A 60 8.63 9.06 17.09
N SER A 61 9.11 7.83 17.31
CA SER A 61 10.42 7.61 17.92
C SER A 61 11.59 7.80 16.94
N TYR A 62 11.30 7.89 15.64
CA TYR A 62 12.28 8.21 14.61
C TYR A 62 12.27 9.72 14.36
N ALA A 63 13.44 10.30 14.13
CA ALA A 63 13.53 11.69 13.70
C ALA A 63 12.81 11.86 12.35
N GLU A 64 12.19 13.02 12.13
CA GLU A 64 11.47 13.30 10.88
C GLU A 64 12.37 13.22 9.63
N SER A 65 13.66 13.49 9.81
CA SER A 65 14.71 13.38 8.79
C SER A 65 15.21 11.96 8.54
N THR A 66 14.79 10.98 9.35
CA THR A 66 15.21 9.58 9.19
C THR A 66 14.83 9.08 7.80
N GLU A 67 15.79 8.50 7.08
CA GLU A 67 15.54 8.01 5.73
C GLU A 67 14.66 6.76 5.72
N ILE A 68 13.79 6.69 4.71
CA ILE A 68 12.95 5.51 4.47
C ILE A 68 13.78 4.28 4.12
N SER A 69 14.94 4.46 3.50
CA SER A 69 15.92 3.39 3.25
C SER A 69 16.28 2.64 4.54
N THR A 70 16.51 3.38 5.63
CA THR A 70 16.80 2.83 6.96
C THR A 70 15.59 2.10 7.53
N LEU A 71 14.40 2.70 7.46
CA LEU A 71 13.17 2.05 7.93
C LEU A 71 12.88 0.75 7.16
N LEU A 72 13.08 0.74 5.85
CA LEU A 72 12.90 -0.45 5.02
C LEU A 72 13.95 -1.52 5.31
N HIS A 73 15.16 -1.15 5.69
CA HIS A 73 16.18 -2.12 6.08
C HIS A 73 15.83 -2.79 7.41
N SER A 74 15.31 -2.04 8.38
CA SER A 74 14.98 -2.55 9.71
C SER A 74 13.62 -3.25 9.79
N HIS A 75 12.60 -2.73 9.09
CA HIS A 75 11.20 -3.13 9.24
C HIS A 75 10.52 -3.52 7.93
N GLY A 76 11.24 -3.45 6.81
CA GLY A 76 10.70 -3.82 5.51
C GLY A 76 10.38 -5.30 5.45
N VAL A 77 9.20 -5.61 4.93
CA VAL A 77 8.80 -6.98 4.58
C VAL A 77 9.18 -7.21 3.11
N MET A 78 9.87 -8.31 2.83
CA MET A 78 10.18 -8.74 1.47
C MET A 78 9.64 -10.14 1.22
N TYR A 79 9.02 -10.31 0.06
CA TYR A 79 8.65 -11.61 -0.50
C TYR A 79 9.52 -11.88 -1.71
N ALA A 80 9.82 -13.14 -2.01
CA ALA A 80 10.61 -13.51 -3.18
C ALA A 80 10.01 -12.89 -4.45
N GLY A 81 10.81 -12.13 -5.19
CA GLY A 81 10.37 -11.45 -6.42
C GLY A 81 9.49 -10.21 -6.23
N SER A 82 9.25 -9.76 -4.99
CA SER A 82 8.43 -8.57 -4.70
C SER A 82 9.24 -7.38 -4.19
N PRO A 83 8.74 -6.14 -4.36
CA PRO A 83 9.38 -4.96 -3.80
C PRO A 83 9.35 -4.97 -2.27
N LYS A 84 10.26 -4.22 -1.64
CA LYS A 84 10.22 -3.96 -0.19
C LYS A 84 8.91 -3.28 0.19
N GLU A 85 8.24 -3.81 1.19
CA GLU A 85 6.99 -3.29 1.72
C GLU A 85 7.17 -2.74 3.14
N LEU A 86 6.78 -1.49 3.37
CA LEU A 86 6.69 -0.90 4.70
C LEU A 86 5.22 -0.90 5.14
N ARG A 87 4.94 -1.43 6.33
CA ARG A 87 3.59 -1.52 6.89
C ARG A 87 3.46 -0.62 8.11
N LEU A 88 2.46 0.26 8.11
CA LEU A 88 2.17 1.18 9.19
C LEU A 88 0.72 1.03 9.64
N ASN A 89 0.50 1.05 10.96
CA ASN A 89 -0.82 1.09 11.57
C ASN A 89 -1.03 2.46 12.23
N VAL A 90 -2.11 3.15 11.87
CA VAL A 90 -2.46 4.47 12.36
C VAL A 90 -3.60 4.32 13.36
N GLU A 91 -3.44 4.93 14.53
CA GLU A 91 -4.43 4.89 15.61
C GLU A 91 -4.76 6.31 16.07
N LYS A 92 -6.05 6.64 16.15
CA LYS A 92 -6.47 7.94 16.68
C LYS A 92 -6.34 7.96 18.19
N SER A 93 -5.68 8.96 18.76
CA SER A 93 -5.59 9.14 20.21
C SER A 93 -6.91 9.69 20.74
N LEU A 94 -7.77 8.83 21.27
CA LEU A 94 -9.00 9.24 21.94
C LEU A 94 -8.64 9.81 23.33
N LEU A 95 -8.93 11.10 23.54
CA LEU A 95 -8.92 11.69 24.88
C LEU A 95 -10.14 11.14 25.66
N GLY A 96 -9.90 10.16 26.54
CA GLY A 96 -10.81 9.78 27.64
C GLY A 96 -12.06 8.98 27.25
N GLY A 97 -11.97 7.65 27.37
CA GLY A 97 -13.10 6.71 27.38
C GLY A 97 -12.58 5.29 27.63
N PRO A 98 -13.31 4.42 28.34
CA PRO A 98 -12.75 3.16 28.83
C PRO A 98 -12.28 2.29 27.67
N GLU A 99 -11.05 1.81 27.83
CA GLU A 99 -10.37 0.74 27.10
C GLU A 99 -11.29 -0.05 26.16
N ALA A 100 -11.35 0.39 24.90
CA ALA A 100 -11.91 -0.42 23.84
C ALA A 100 -10.98 -1.63 23.69
N THR A 101 -11.35 -2.73 24.33
CA THR A 101 -10.82 -4.07 24.06
C THR A 101 -10.58 -4.23 22.55
N PRO A 102 -9.47 -4.87 22.12
CA PRO A 102 -9.17 -5.05 20.71
C PRO A 102 -10.32 -5.86 20.11
N VAL A 103 -11.21 -5.15 19.42
CA VAL A 103 -12.38 -5.72 18.79
C VAL A 103 -11.86 -6.61 17.66
N LYS A 104 -11.67 -7.90 17.96
CA LYS A 104 -11.52 -9.00 17.01
C LYS A 104 -12.84 -9.19 16.26
N SER A 105 -13.41 -8.14 15.68
CA SER A 105 -14.52 -8.26 14.75
C SER A 105 -13.93 -8.49 13.38
N ARG A 106 -13.83 -9.77 13.04
CA ARG A 106 -13.64 -10.21 11.65
C ARG A 106 -14.89 -9.82 10.87
N SER A 107 -14.94 -8.56 10.43
CA SER A 107 -15.88 -8.15 9.38
C SER A 107 -15.47 -8.88 8.10
N SER A 108 -16.36 -9.74 7.59
CA SER A 108 -16.20 -10.42 6.30
C SER A 108 -16.34 -9.48 5.11
N SER A 109 -16.78 -8.24 5.33
CA SER A 109 -16.86 -7.22 4.28
C SER A 109 -15.55 -6.44 4.14
N PRO A 110 -15.10 -6.19 2.89
CA PRO A 110 -14.07 -5.22 2.56
C PRO A 110 -14.25 -3.92 3.35
N PRO A 111 -13.21 -3.39 4.02
CA PRO A 111 -13.31 -2.07 4.58
C PRO A 111 -13.63 -1.05 3.50
N LYS A 112 -14.65 -0.23 3.76
CA LYS A 112 -15.10 0.83 2.86
C LYS A 112 -14.36 2.13 3.20
N PRO A 113 -13.89 2.89 2.20
CA PRO A 113 -13.25 4.18 2.46
C PRO A 113 -14.22 5.15 3.14
N MET A 114 -13.77 5.81 4.20
CA MET A 114 -14.54 6.78 4.99
C MET A 114 -14.85 8.05 4.19
N ASP A 115 -14.07 8.34 3.16
CA ASP A 115 -14.23 9.45 2.21
C ASP A 115 -15.10 9.10 0.99
N GLY A 116 -15.74 7.92 0.98
CA GLY A 116 -16.59 7.47 -0.11
C GLY A 116 -15.85 7.07 -1.38
N HIS A 117 -14.52 6.93 -1.35
CA HIS A 117 -13.75 6.48 -2.50
C HIS A 117 -14.03 5.01 -2.81
N THR A 118 -13.87 4.62 -4.07
CA THR A 118 -14.06 3.22 -4.50
C THR A 118 -12.86 2.36 -4.06
N VAL A 119 -13.16 1.19 -3.48
CA VAL A 119 -12.14 0.19 -3.11
C VAL A 119 -11.40 -0.29 -4.37
N ALA A 120 -10.08 -0.44 -4.27
CA ALA A 120 -9.26 -0.93 -5.36
C ALA A 120 -9.51 -2.41 -5.62
N VAL A 121 -9.61 -2.80 -6.90
CA VAL A 121 -9.47 -4.20 -7.27
C VAL A 121 -7.98 -4.55 -7.28
N LEU A 122 -7.67 -5.75 -6.78
CA LEU A 122 -6.31 -6.23 -6.67
C LEU A 122 -6.09 -7.37 -7.65
N HIS A 123 -5.13 -7.18 -8.55
CA HIS A 123 -4.71 -8.17 -9.54
C HIS A 123 -3.46 -8.86 -9.03
N LEU A 124 -3.51 -10.19 -8.88
CA LEU A 124 -2.42 -10.98 -8.31
C LEU A 124 -1.15 -10.98 -9.17
N ASP A 125 -1.25 -10.50 -10.41
CA ASP A 125 -0.11 -10.32 -11.30
C ASP A 125 0.84 -9.22 -10.85
N SER A 126 2.10 -9.38 -11.25
CA SER A 126 3.16 -8.38 -11.07
C SER A 126 3.20 -7.42 -12.25
N CYS A 127 3.29 -6.12 -11.97
CA CYS A 127 3.52 -5.12 -13.00
C CYS A 127 4.91 -5.31 -13.61
N HIS A 128 5.01 -5.52 -14.92
CA HIS A 128 6.28 -5.73 -15.62
C HIS A 128 7.10 -4.45 -15.74
N GLY A 129 6.46 -3.28 -15.75
CA GLY A 129 7.18 -2.00 -15.78
C GLY A 129 7.80 -1.62 -14.44
N CYS A 130 7.21 -2.08 -13.33
CA CYS A 130 7.53 -1.51 -12.03
C CYS A 130 7.70 -2.53 -10.91
N GLY A 131 7.31 -3.78 -11.09
CA GLY A 131 7.40 -4.85 -10.10
C GLY A 131 6.36 -4.80 -9.00
N MET A 132 5.38 -3.88 -9.03
CA MET A 132 4.28 -3.86 -8.05
C MET A 132 3.50 -5.18 -8.14
N ALA A 133 3.33 -5.87 -7.01
CA ALA A 133 2.55 -7.10 -6.91
C ALA A 133 1.85 -7.20 -5.53
N PRO A 134 0.55 -7.52 -5.49
CA PRO A 134 -0.44 -7.40 -6.57
C PRO A 134 -0.53 -5.97 -7.16
N ILE A 135 -0.92 -5.86 -8.43
CA ILE A 135 -1.32 -4.60 -9.05
C ILE A 135 -2.61 -4.09 -8.41
N ILE A 136 -2.64 -2.81 -8.05
CA ILE A 136 -3.74 -2.15 -7.34
C ILE A 136 -4.46 -1.21 -8.32
N GLY A 137 -5.79 -1.34 -8.43
CA GLY A 137 -6.60 -0.56 -9.35
C GLY A 137 -6.59 -1.13 -10.76
N ARG A 138 -6.54 -0.27 -11.79
CA ARG A 138 -6.56 -0.72 -13.19
C ARG A 138 -5.30 -1.51 -13.54
N CYS A 139 -5.53 -2.68 -14.13
CA CYS A 139 -4.51 -3.55 -14.69
C CYS A 139 -4.67 -3.65 -16.21
N TYR A 140 -3.56 -3.58 -16.92
CA TYR A 140 -3.48 -3.58 -18.38
C TYR A 140 -2.64 -4.77 -18.81
N ARG A 141 -3.14 -5.57 -19.76
CA ARG A 141 -2.39 -6.65 -20.38
C ARG A 141 -1.94 -6.21 -21.77
N CYS A 142 -0.67 -6.35 -22.07
CA CYS A 142 -0.15 -6.19 -23.42
C CYS A 142 -0.32 -7.49 -24.19
N SER A 143 -1.01 -7.45 -25.33
CA SER A 143 -1.16 -8.60 -26.22
C SER A 143 0.05 -8.78 -27.15
N THR A 144 0.89 -7.75 -27.30
CA THR A 144 2.06 -7.76 -28.16
C THR A 144 3.31 -8.30 -27.44
N CYS A 145 3.53 -7.86 -26.20
CA CYS A 145 4.55 -8.43 -25.31
C CYS A 145 3.91 -9.57 -24.54
N SER A 146 4.28 -10.82 -24.87
CA SER A 146 3.87 -12.09 -24.24
C SER A 146 3.29 -11.96 -22.82
N ASP A 147 2.00 -11.63 -22.73
CA ASP A 147 1.18 -11.45 -21.53
C ASP A 147 1.73 -10.49 -20.45
N PHE A 148 2.43 -9.43 -20.84
CA PHE A 148 2.94 -8.46 -19.88
C PHE A 148 1.78 -7.70 -19.21
N MET A 149 1.77 -7.73 -17.88
CA MET A 149 0.81 -7.03 -17.04
C MET A 149 1.39 -5.69 -16.56
N PHE A 150 0.61 -4.62 -16.61
CA PHE A 150 1.01 -3.27 -16.21
C PHE A 150 -0.03 -2.62 -15.31
N CYS A 151 0.42 -1.84 -14.33
CA CYS A 151 -0.45 -0.94 -13.56
C CYS A 151 -0.76 0.34 -14.36
N SER A 152 -1.76 1.10 -13.89
CA SER A 152 -2.16 2.40 -14.45
C SER A 152 -1.02 3.39 -14.71
N ARG A 153 0.04 3.38 -13.91
CA ARG A 153 1.17 4.30 -14.12
C ARG A 153 2.13 3.82 -15.21
N CYS A 154 2.25 2.52 -15.39
CA CYS A 154 3.28 1.94 -16.24
C CYS A 154 2.80 1.66 -17.65
N TYR A 155 1.50 1.49 -17.86
CA TYR A 155 0.98 1.32 -19.22
C TYR A 155 1.20 2.57 -20.07
N GLU A 156 1.10 3.78 -19.51
CA GLU A 156 1.31 5.06 -20.23
C GLU A 156 2.75 5.22 -20.74
N HIS A 157 3.69 4.55 -20.09
CA HIS A 157 5.12 4.58 -20.44
C HIS A 157 5.52 3.34 -21.27
N HIS A 158 4.57 2.47 -21.61
CA HIS A 158 4.79 1.35 -22.51
C HIS A 158 4.70 1.80 -23.98
N ASP A 159 5.17 0.96 -24.89
CA ASP A 159 5.11 1.24 -26.33
C ASP A 159 3.65 1.45 -26.77
N GLN A 160 3.36 2.63 -27.33
CA GLN A 160 2.02 3.02 -27.76
C GLN A 160 1.57 2.31 -29.04
N SER A 161 2.49 1.66 -29.76
CA SER A 161 2.17 0.80 -30.90
C SER A 161 1.62 -0.58 -30.48
N HIS A 162 1.82 -0.96 -29.21
CA HIS A 162 1.35 -2.24 -28.70
C HIS A 162 -0.14 -2.21 -28.35
N THR A 163 -0.82 -3.34 -28.57
CA THR A 163 -2.22 -3.48 -28.20
C THR A 163 -2.33 -3.81 -26.71
N LEU A 164 -2.84 -2.85 -25.93
CA LEU A 164 -3.08 -2.98 -24.49
C LEU A 164 -4.57 -3.17 -24.22
N THR A 165 -4.92 -4.26 -23.53
CA THR A 165 -6.29 -4.54 -23.09
C THR A 165 -6.43 -4.23 -21.61
N VAL A 166 -7.49 -3.51 -21.23
CA VAL A 166 -7.83 -3.30 -19.82
C VAL A 166 -8.39 -4.60 -19.26
N VAL A 167 -7.67 -5.21 -18.31
CA VAL A 167 -8.08 -6.46 -17.65
C VAL A 167 -9.14 -6.18 -16.56
N SER A 168 -9.17 -4.96 -16.02
CA SER A 168 -10.20 -4.52 -15.09
C SER A 168 -10.49 -3.03 -15.20
N LEU A 169 -11.78 -2.72 -15.32
CA LEU A 169 -12.30 -1.36 -15.39
C LEU A 169 -12.38 -0.69 -14.00
N ALA A 170 -12.08 -1.41 -12.92
CA ALA A 170 -12.19 -0.88 -11.58
C ALA A 170 -11.29 0.36 -11.40
N VAL A 171 -11.96 1.48 -11.21
CA VAL A 171 -11.41 2.83 -11.17
C VAL A 171 -10.53 3.02 -9.94
N ASN A 172 -9.35 3.60 -10.17
CA ASN A 172 -8.55 4.51 -9.31
C ASN A 172 -8.40 4.22 -7.80
N GLY A 173 -8.82 3.08 -7.30
CA GLY A 173 -8.75 2.78 -5.88
C GLY A 173 -7.29 2.71 -5.44
N ILE A 174 -6.95 3.48 -4.42
CA ILE A 174 -5.68 3.39 -3.68
C ILE A 174 -5.86 2.48 -2.44
N TRP A 175 -7.10 2.15 -2.11
CA TRP A 175 -7.53 1.44 -0.91
C TRP A 175 -7.57 -0.08 -1.12
N ASP A 176 -6.78 -0.82 -0.33
CA ASP A 176 -6.76 -2.29 -0.30
C ASP A 176 -7.79 -2.78 0.74
N SER A 177 -8.55 -3.82 0.42
CA SER A 177 -9.54 -4.41 1.32
C SER A 177 -9.14 -5.78 1.89
N ARG A 178 -7.93 -6.26 1.63
CA ARG A 178 -7.48 -7.58 2.09
C ARG A 178 -7.08 -7.56 3.56
N ASP A 179 -7.56 -8.57 4.28
CA ASP A 179 -7.04 -8.95 5.58
C ASP A 179 -5.67 -9.66 5.42
N ASP A 180 -4.66 -9.22 6.19
CA ASP A 180 -3.31 -9.77 6.15
C ASP A 180 -3.22 -11.25 6.58
N ALA A 181 -4.20 -11.77 7.33
CA ALA A 181 -4.18 -13.14 7.80
C ALA A 181 -4.44 -14.17 6.68
N ALA A 182 -5.06 -13.76 5.57
CA ALA A 182 -5.39 -14.66 4.46
C ALA A 182 -4.22 -14.89 3.47
N VAL A 183 -3.15 -14.10 3.56
CA VAL A 183 -2.04 -14.14 2.58
C VAL A 183 -1.04 -15.27 2.87
N CYS A 184 -1.00 -15.80 4.10
CA CYS A 184 -0.05 -16.86 4.45
C CYS A 184 -0.38 -18.24 3.86
N GLU A 185 -1.63 -18.51 3.47
CA GLU A 185 -2.08 -19.87 3.09
C GLU A 185 -2.07 -20.13 1.57
N GLY A 186 -1.92 -19.09 0.74
CA GLY A 186 -2.13 -19.20 -0.71
C GLY A 186 -0.87 -19.27 -1.59
N PHE A 187 0.33 -19.04 -1.05
CA PHE A 187 1.54 -18.83 -1.85
C PHE A 187 2.54 -20.01 -1.81
N LEU A 188 2.11 -21.19 -1.32
CA LEU A 188 2.91 -22.42 -1.24
C LEU A 188 2.28 -23.61 -1.99
N ARG A 189 1.47 -23.33 -3.01
CA ARG A 189 0.99 -24.30 -4.01
C ARG A 189 1.04 -23.54 -5.33
N GLU A 190 1.83 -23.89 -6.34
CA GLU A 190 2.48 -25.13 -6.77
C GLU A 190 3.86 -24.83 -7.37
#